data_AF-A0A8J2TEJ0-F1
#
_entry.id   AF-A0A8J2TEJ0-F1
#
_cell.length_a   1.000
_cell.length_b   1.000
_cell.length_c   1.000
_cell.angle_alpha   90.00
_cell.angle_beta   90.00
_cell.angle_gamma   90.00
#
_symmetry.space_group_name_H-M   'P 1'
#
loop_
_entity.id
_entity.type
_entity.pdbx_description
1 polymer ?
#
loop_
_entity_poly.entity_id
_entity_poly.type
_entity_poly.pdbx_seq_one_letter_code
_entity_poly.pdbx_strand_id
1 'polypeptide(L)'
;MTATQETNLKSEIPVHQTSNPFWTVFSSTFLTIFLAEMGDKTQLATLLMSAESKSPWVVFAGSAVALISTSLLGVLIGYWISRRLSPKTLDIAVSLLLLFITALLLGDVLYS
;
A
#
# COMPACT_ATOMS: atom_id res chain seq x y z
N MET A 1 43.67 -43.90 9.03
CA MET A 1 43.89 -43.69 7.58
C MET A 1 42.89 -44.53 6.82
N THR A 2 41.76 -43.96 6.39
CA THR A 2 41.13 -44.29 5.10
C THR A 2 40.33 -43.07 4.66
N ALA A 3 40.78 -42.46 3.57
CA ALA A 3 40.08 -41.43 2.84
C ALA A 3 39.15 -42.10 1.84
N THR A 4 37.92 -41.62 1.71
CA THR A 4 37.19 -41.69 0.45
C THR A 4 36.36 -40.42 0.31
N GLN A 5 36.89 -39.48 -0.48
CA GLN A 5 36.10 -38.41 -1.07
C GLN A 5 35.22 -39.01 -2.15
N GLU A 6 33.91 -38.75 -2.10
CA GLU A 6 33.07 -38.80 -3.28
C GLU A 6 32.78 -37.39 -3.77
N THR A 7 33.10 -37.25 -5.05
CA THR A 7 33.15 -36.07 -5.89
C THR A 7 31.77 -35.71 -6.42
N ASN A 8 31.27 -34.54 -6.01
CA ASN A 8 30.71 -33.48 -6.85
C ASN A 8 30.10 -33.88 -8.22
N LEU A 9 28.76 -33.90 -8.33
CA LEU A 9 28.05 -33.22 -9.43
C LEU A 9 26.55 -33.06 -9.14
N LYS A 10 26.14 -31.87 -8.70
CA LYS A 10 24.78 -31.38 -8.97
C LYS A 10 24.90 -29.89 -9.28
N SER A 11 24.77 -29.59 -10.56
CA SER A 11 24.69 -28.26 -11.18
C SER A 11 24.02 -27.23 -10.28
N GLU A 12 24.82 -26.38 -9.63
CA GLU A 12 24.32 -25.16 -9.05
C GLU A 12 23.87 -24.26 -10.20
N ILE A 13 22.57 -24.07 -10.35
CA ILE A 13 22.03 -23.03 -11.21
C ILE A 13 22.63 -21.72 -10.69
N PRO A 14 23.35 -20.93 -11.50
CA PRO A 14 23.82 -19.63 -11.06
C PRO A 14 22.59 -18.74 -10.88
N VAL A 15 22.01 -18.76 -9.68
CA VAL A 15 21.11 -17.72 -9.23
C VAL A 15 21.97 -16.47 -9.21
N HIS A 16 21.73 -15.56 -10.15
CA HIS A 16 22.36 -14.26 -10.17
C HIS A 16 22.00 -13.51 -8.88
N GLN A 17 22.82 -13.69 -7.86
CA GLN A 17 22.76 -13.01 -6.58
C GLN A 17 23.39 -11.63 -6.76
N THR A 18 22.69 -10.72 -7.44
CA THR A 18 23.09 -9.31 -7.52
C THR A 18 21.89 -8.40 -7.34
N SER A 19 21.30 -8.41 -6.16
CA SER A 19 20.54 -7.24 -5.73
C SER A 19 20.67 -7.08 -4.23
N ASN A 20 21.12 -5.90 -3.83
CA ASN A 20 21.05 -5.46 -2.45
C ASN A 20 19.59 -5.62 -2.00
N PRO A 21 19.29 -6.41 -0.95
CA PRO A 21 17.92 -6.74 -0.56
C PRO A 21 17.07 -5.49 -0.28
N PHE A 22 17.72 -4.41 0.16
CA PHE A 22 17.11 -3.10 0.29
C PHE A 22 16.52 -2.56 -1.02
N TRP A 23 17.28 -2.59 -2.12
CA TRP A 23 16.85 -2.06 -3.41
C TRP A 23 15.75 -2.93 -4.03
N THR A 24 15.80 -4.24 -3.83
CA THR A 24 14.75 -5.16 -4.29
C THR A 24 13.43 -4.91 -3.57
N VAL A 25 13.45 -4.79 -2.25
CA VAL A 25 12.24 -4.49 -1.45
C VAL A 25 11.72 -3.09 -1.75
N PHE A 26 12.61 -2.09 -1.85
CA PHE A 26 12.23 -0.72 -2.20
C PHE A 26 11.59 -0.65 -3.59
N SER A 27 12.24 -1.19 -4.63
CA SER A 27 11.73 -1.12 -6.00
C SER A 27 10.45 -1.92 -6.20
N SER A 28 10.33 -3.11 -5.58
CA SER A 28 9.09 -3.90 -5.66
C SER A 28 7.93 -3.20 -4.95
N THR A 29 8.15 -2.71 -3.72
CA THR A 29 7.12 -2.01 -2.96
C THR A 29 6.72 -0.71 -3.64
N PHE A 30 7.70 0.08 -4.10
CA PHE A 30 7.45 1.30 -4.86
C PHE A 30 6.66 1.02 -6.12
N LEU A 31 7.07 0.04 -6.94
CA LEU A 31 6.41 -0.24 -8.21
C LEU A 31 4.99 -0.80 -8.01
N THR A 32 4.79 -1.67 -7.02
CA THR A 32 3.46 -2.20 -6.68
C THR A 32 2.53 -1.10 -6.20
N ILE A 33 2.96 -0.24 -5.27
CA ILE A 33 2.14 0.88 -4.77
C ILE A 33 1.93 1.91 -5.88
N PHE A 34 2.97 2.27 -6.61
CA PHE A 34 2.91 3.21 -7.71
C PHE A 34 1.93 2.74 -8.80
N LEU A 35 1.97 1.47 -9.21
CA LEU A 35 1.00 0.94 -10.18
C LEU A 35 -0.42 0.88 -9.61
N ALA A 36 -0.57 0.58 -8.32
CA ALA A 36 -1.87 0.58 -7.65
C ALA A 36 -2.47 2.00 -7.51
N GLU A 37 -1.61 3.03 -7.39
CA GLU A 37 -2.02 4.42 -7.16
C GLU A 37 -1.89 5.33 -8.39
N MET A 38 -1.19 4.91 -9.46
CA MET A 38 -1.05 5.69 -10.69
C MET A 38 -2.41 5.86 -11.35
N GLY A 39 -2.89 7.11 -11.38
CA GLY A 39 -4.23 7.41 -11.87
C GLY A 39 -5.32 7.27 -10.81
N ASP A 40 -4.97 7.17 -9.53
CA ASP A 40 -5.95 7.30 -8.46
C ASP A 40 -6.68 8.65 -8.61
N LYS A 41 -7.99 8.61 -8.36
CA LYS A 41 -8.89 9.75 -8.51
C LYS A 41 -8.40 10.93 -7.68
N THR A 42 -7.65 10.69 -6.60
CA THR A 42 -7.02 11.72 -5.77
C THR A 42 -5.94 12.52 -6.52
N GLN A 43 -5.14 11.89 -7.40
CA GLN A 43 -4.14 12.58 -8.22
C GLN A 43 -4.81 13.49 -9.25
N LEU A 44 -5.87 13.01 -9.90
CA LEU A 44 -6.66 13.78 -10.86
C LEU A 44 -7.46 14.91 -10.18
N ALA A 45 -8.06 14.65 -9.02
CA ALA A 45 -8.75 15.65 -8.21
C ALA A 45 -7.80 16.75 -7.73
N THR A 46 -6.59 16.39 -7.29
CA THR A 46 -5.56 17.37 -6.91
C THR A 46 -5.12 18.20 -8.11
N LEU A 47 -4.95 17.58 -9.28
CA LEU A 47 -4.55 18.27 -10.51
C LEU A 47 -5.65 19.20 -11.01
N LEU A 48 -6.91 18.78 -11.00
CA LEU A 48 -8.07 19.60 -11.35
C LEU A 48 -8.27 20.75 -10.37
N MET A 49 -8.21 20.49 -9.06
CA MET A 49 -8.30 21.53 -8.03
C MET A 49 -7.12 22.52 -8.10
N SER A 50 -5.93 22.05 -8.48
CA SER A 50 -4.77 22.89 -8.75
C SER A 50 -4.90 23.68 -10.06
N ALA A 51 -5.58 23.14 -11.07
CA ALA A 51 -5.80 23.80 -12.36
C ALA A 51 -6.92 24.84 -12.32
N GLU A 52 -7.94 24.64 -11.48
CA GLU A 52 -9.04 25.58 -11.27
C GLU A 52 -8.68 26.72 -10.30
N SER A 53 -7.68 26.52 -9.45
CA SER A 53 -7.23 27.51 -8.47
C SER A 53 -6.21 28.47 -9.03
N LYS A 54 -6.41 29.79 -8.81
CA LYS A 54 -5.46 30.85 -9.19
C LYS A 54 -4.08 30.73 -8.50
N SER A 55 -3.95 29.85 -7.49
CA SER A 55 -2.71 29.60 -6.75
C SER A 55 -2.47 28.08 -6.53
N PRO A 56 -1.92 27.35 -7.50
CA PRO A 56 -1.72 25.89 -7.45
C PRO A 56 -0.92 25.42 -6.23
N TRP A 57 0.05 26.23 -5.78
CA TRP A 57 0.87 25.95 -4.59
C TRP A 57 0.08 25.90 -3.28
N VAL A 58 -0.99 26.69 -3.14
CA VAL A 58 -1.82 26.71 -1.93
C VAL A 58 -2.68 25.46 -1.84
N VAL A 59 -3.21 24.99 -2.98
CA VAL A 59 -3.98 23.75 -3.06
C VAL A 59 -3.09 22.55 -2.73
N PHE A 60 -1.88 22.51 -3.30
CA PHE A 60 -0.90 21.47 -2.99
C PHE A 60 -0.51 21.45 -1.51
N ALA A 61 -0.21 22.61 -0.92
CA ALA A 61 0.12 22.70 0.50
C ALA A 61 -1.07 22.29 1.38
N GLY A 62 -2.29 22.71 1.02
CA GLY A 62 -3.52 22.36 1.73
C GLY A 62 -3.81 20.85 1.70
N SER A 63 -3.72 20.22 0.53
CA SER A 63 -3.93 18.78 0.38
C SER A 63 -2.82 17.97 1.07
N ALA A 64 -1.57 18.41 0.99
CA ALA A 64 -0.45 17.77 1.70
C ALA A 64 -0.65 17.82 3.23
N VAL A 65 -1.03 18.97 3.78
CA VAL A 65 -1.31 19.10 5.22
C VAL A 65 -2.52 18.26 5.63
N ALA A 66 -3.58 18.24 4.83
CA ALA A 66 -4.76 17.43 5.08
C ALA A 66 -4.43 15.92 5.08
N LEU A 67 -3.61 15.47 4.12
CA LEU A 67 -3.16 14.08 4.04
C LEU A 67 -2.32 13.70 5.26
N ILE A 68 -1.31 14.50 5.59
CA ILE A 68 -0.44 14.25 6.76
C ILE A 68 -1.29 14.20 8.04
N SER A 69 -2.21 15.15 8.21
CA SER A 69 -3.08 15.21 9.39
C SER A 69 -3.99 13.99 9.49
N THR A 70 -4.59 13.59 8.37
CA THR A 70 -5.48 12.42 8.31
C THR A 70 -4.72 11.13 8.56
N SER A 71 -3.54 10.96 7.96
CA SER A 71 -2.68 9.80 8.20
C SER A 71 -2.23 9.73 9.66
N LEU A 72 -1.83 10.86 10.26
CA LEU A 72 -1.41 10.91 11.66
C LEU A 72 -2.56 10.52 12.60
N LEU A 73 -3.76 11.05 12.37
CA LEU A 73 -4.95 10.67 13.14
C LEU A 73 -5.29 9.19 12.95
N GLY A 74 -5.24 8.69 11.72
CA GLY A 74 -5.50 7.29 11.39
C GLY A 74 -4.53 6.34 12.09
N VAL A 75 -3.22 6.66 12.10
CA VAL A 75 -2.21 5.86 12.80
C VAL A 75 -2.41 5.92 14.31
N LEU A 76 -2.73 7.08 14.89
CA LEU A 76 -2.93 7.21 16.34
C LEU A 76 -4.15 6.41 16.81
N ILE A 77 -5.27 6.54 16.10
CA ILE A 77 -6.51 5.80 16.37
C ILE A 77 -6.29 4.31 16.13
N GLY A 78 -5.68 3.94 15.00
CA GLY A 78 -5.35 2.56 14.66
C GLY A 78 -4.49 1.90 15.71
N TYR A 79 -3.42 2.57 16.15
CA TYR A 79 -2.54 2.08 17.23
C TYR A 79 -3.30 1.87 18.54
N TRP A 80 -4.17 2.81 18.92
CA TRP A 80 -4.98 2.68 20.14
C TRP A 80 -5.93 1.49 20.08
N ILE A 81 -6.57 1.28 18.93
CA ILE A 81 -7.48 0.16 18.66
C ILE A 81 -6.72 -1.17 18.64
N SER A 82 -5.60 -1.25 17.92
CA SER A 82 -4.78 -2.46 17.82
C SER A 82 -4.22 -2.93 19.16
N ARG A 83 -4.07 -2.02 20.14
CA ARG A 83 -3.64 -2.38 21.49
C ARG A 83 -4.76 -2.94 22.36
N ARG A 84 -6.03 -2.65 22.03
CA ARG A 84 -7.21 -3.10 22.77
C ARG A 84 -7.88 -4.33 22.16
N LEU A 85 -7.76 -4.53 20.85
CA LEU A 85 -8.45 -5.58 20.11
C LEU A 85 -7.47 -6.62 19.54
N SER A 86 -7.90 -7.88 19.54
CA SER A 86 -7.12 -8.97 18.92
C SER A 86 -7.10 -8.78 17.39
N PRO A 87 -5.98 -9.09 16.71
CA PRO A 87 -5.85 -8.92 15.25
C PRO A 87 -6.98 -9.57 14.45
N LYS A 88 -7.39 -10.77 14.87
CA LYS A 88 -8.49 -11.54 14.26
C LYS A 88 -9.82 -10.76 14.23
N THR A 89 -10.12 -10.00 15.28
CA THR A 89 -11.36 -9.23 15.36
C THR A 89 -11.33 -8.04 14.42
N LEU A 90 -10.15 -7.41 14.25
CA LEU A 90 -9.97 -6.30 13.32
C LEU A 90 -10.11 -6.75 11.87
N ASP A 91 -9.51 -7.87 11.48
CA ASP A 91 -9.58 -8.38 10.11
C ASP A 91 -11.03 -8.71 9.71
N ILE A 92 -11.78 -9.36 10.61
CA ILE A 92 -13.20 -9.69 10.38
C ILE A 92 -14.04 -8.40 10.30
N ALA A 93 -13.81 -7.45 11.21
CA ALA A 93 -14.56 -6.19 11.22
C ALA A 93 -14.32 -5.36 9.96
N VAL A 94 -13.06 -5.23 9.51
CA VAL A 94 -12.70 -4.50 8.29
C VAL A 94 -13.28 -5.19 7.05
N SER A 95 -13.19 -6.52 6.98
CA SER A 95 -13.74 -7.29 5.86
C SER A 95 -15.27 -7.17 5.75
N LEU A 96 -15.98 -7.25 6.88
CA LEU A 96 -17.44 -7.08 6.91
C LEU A 96 -17.85 -5.65 6.57
N LEU A 97 -17.16 -4.65 7.12
CA LEU A 97 -17.43 -3.24 6.82
C LEU A 97 -17.23 -2.95 5.34
N LEU A 98 -16.15 -3.46 4.75
CA LEU A 98 -15.86 -3.28 3.33
C LEU A 98 -16.94 -3.93 2.46
N LEU A 99 -17.31 -5.18 2.76
CA LEU A 99 -18.37 -5.90 2.04
C LEU A 99 -19.71 -5.15 2.12
N PHE A 100 -20.04 -4.63 3.30
CA PHE A 100 -21.26 -3.85 3.51
C PHE A 100 -21.27 -2.57 2.67
N ILE A 101 -20.19 -1.78 2.68
CA ILE A 101 -20.07 -0.57 1.86
C ILE A 101 -20.16 -0.91 0.37
N THR A 102 -19.50 -1.98 -0.08
CA THR A 102 -19.58 -2.45 -1.47
C THR A 102 -21.00 -2.84 -1.85
N ALA A 103 -21.73 -3.55 -0.98
CA ALA A 103 -23.11 -3.94 -1.23
C ALA A 103 -24.04 -2.71 -1.32
N LEU A 104 -23.85 -1.71 -0.45
CA LEU A 104 -24.62 -0.47 -0.51
C LEU A 104 -24.36 0.31 -1.80
N LEU A 105 -23.08 0.49 -2.17
CA LEU A 105 -22.75 1.18 -3.43
C LEU A 105 -23.24 0.43 -4.66
N LEU A 106 -23.17 -0.91 -4.65
CA LEU A 106 -23.70 -1.72 -5.75
C LEU A 106 -25.22 -1.59 -5.85
N GLY A 107 -25.93 -1.54 -4.72
CA GLY A 107 -27.37 -1.27 -4.69
C GLY A 107 -27.72 0.11 -5.24
N ASP A 108 -26.98 1.15 -4.85
CA ASP A 108 -27.16 2.51 -5.36
C ASP A 108 -26.95 2.59 -6.88
N VAL A 109 -25.90 1.95 -7.39
CA VAL A 109 -25.59 1.89 -8.83
C VAL A 109 -26.61 1.06 -9.63
N LEU A 110 -27.15 -0.02 -9.06
CA LEU A 110 -28.15 -0.86 -9.74
C LEU A 110 -29.55 -0.26 -9.73
N TYR A 111 -29.85 0.60 -8.76
CA TYR A 111 -31.16 1.25 -8.61
C TYR A 111 -31.21 2.66 -9.24
N SER A 112 -30.05 3.23 -9.56
CA SER A 112 -29.91 4.44 -10.38
C SER A 112 -30.02 4.16 -11.87
#